data_AF-A0A0B1TUU1-F1
#
_entry.id   AF-A0A0B1TUU1-F1
#
_cell.length_a   1.000
_cell.length_b   1.000
_cell.length_c   1.000
_cell.angle_alpha   90.00
_cell.angle_beta   90.00
_cell.angle_gamma   90.00
#
_symmetry.space_group_name_H-M   'P 1'
#
loop_
_entity.id
_entity.type
_entity.pdbx_description
1 polymer ?
#
loop_
_entity_poly.entity_id
_entity_poly.type
_entity_poly.pdbx_seq_one_letter_code
_entity_poly.pdbx_strand_id
1 'polypeptide(L)'
;LQIYQSKRFQFYSDWCGHCRSFAPLYKALANDVRGWEDVVRIAAINCADSVNHMTCQNNGVQFFPYIKYFPRNSSDAFSGSKLRPYQSMSEMRDQLTKVVMDDYAVNRFDDWPIFDYLGDVVTYGELWEGAPPSTKHMAIIFENHQSSLTGAQV
;
A
#
# COMPACT_ATOMS: atom_id res chain seq x y z
N LEU A 1 -10.43 -20.43 -0.57
CA LEU A 1 -11.01 -19.12 -0.90
C LEU A 1 -9.99 -18.05 -0.55
N GLN A 2 -9.23 -17.55 -1.53
CA GLN A 2 -8.33 -16.41 -1.30
C GLN A 2 -9.14 -15.14 -1.47
N ILE A 3 -9.72 -14.66 -0.38
CA ILE A 3 -10.28 -13.31 -0.32
C ILE A 3 -9.06 -12.39 -0.16
N TYR A 4 -8.63 -11.77 -1.27
CA TYR A 4 -7.51 -10.83 -1.26
C TYR A 4 -7.99 -9.50 -0.69
N GLN A 5 -8.00 -9.36 0.64
CA GLN A 5 -7.92 -8.01 1.22
C GLN A 5 -6.63 -7.34 0.72
N SER A 6 -6.67 -6.03 0.47
CA SER A 6 -5.59 -5.25 -0.18
C SER A 6 -4.20 -5.67 0.27
N LYS A 7 -3.45 -6.29 -0.63
CA LYS A 7 -2.11 -6.83 -0.34
C LYS A 7 -1.13 -6.34 -1.39
N ARG A 8 0.04 -5.93 -0.93
CA ARG A 8 1.24 -5.74 -1.74
C ARG A 8 2.12 -6.97 -1.56
N PHE A 9 2.41 -7.67 -2.65
CA PHE A 9 3.30 -8.83 -2.64
C PHE A 9 4.64 -8.50 -3.32
N GLN A 10 5.73 -8.94 -2.70
CA GLN A 10 7.02 -9.13 -3.35
C GLN A 10 7.20 -10.61 -3.68
N PHE A 11 7.40 -10.91 -4.95
CA PHE A 11 7.85 -12.19 -5.45
C PHE A 11 9.37 -12.14 -5.58
N TYR A 12 10.07 -13.06 -4.92
CA TYR A 12 11.52 -13.12 -4.89
C TYR A 12 12.03 -14.55 -5.06
N SER A 13 13.34 -14.69 -5.17
CA SER A 13 14.05 -15.96 -5.12
C SER A 13 15.19 -15.85 -4.09
N ASP A 14 15.44 -16.90 -3.31
CA ASP A 14 16.46 -16.91 -2.25
C ASP A 14 17.91 -16.99 -2.76
N TRP A 15 18.13 -17.54 -3.96
CA TRP A 15 19.44 -17.57 -4.64
C TRP A 15 19.73 -16.31 -5.46
N CYS A 16 18.78 -15.38 -5.57
CA CYS A 16 18.92 -14.14 -6.31
C CYS A 16 19.68 -13.07 -5.49
N GLY A 17 20.86 -12.66 -5.98
CA GLY A 17 21.70 -11.65 -5.31
C GLY A 17 21.02 -10.29 -5.14
N HIS A 18 20.33 -9.79 -6.16
CA HIS A 18 19.58 -8.52 -6.08
C HIS A 18 18.45 -8.58 -5.05
N CYS A 19 17.78 -9.73 -4.94
CA CYS A 19 16.72 -10.00 -3.98
C CYS A 19 17.23 -9.96 -2.54
N ARG A 20 18.39 -10.59 -2.29
CA ARG A 20 19.06 -10.55 -1.00
C ARG A 20 19.47 -9.12 -0.61
N SER A 21 19.98 -8.34 -1.57
CA SER A 21 20.32 -6.93 -1.34
C SER A 21 19.09 -6.05 -1.08
N PHE A 22 17.95 -6.36 -1.71
CA PHE A 22 16.72 -5.58 -1.58
C PHE A 22 15.89 -5.96 -0.33
N ALA A 23 16.05 -7.17 0.19
CA ALA A 23 15.29 -7.68 1.33
C ALA A 23 15.32 -6.78 2.60
N PRO A 24 16.45 -6.16 3.00
CA PRO A 24 16.47 -5.24 4.13
C PRO A 24 15.54 -4.03 3.93
N LEU A 25 15.55 -3.43 2.74
CA LEU A 25 14.69 -2.29 2.41
C LEU A 25 13.21 -2.69 2.43
N TYR A 26 12.87 -3.85 1.84
CA TYR A 26 11.47 -4.30 1.81
C TYR A 26 10.93 -4.62 3.21
N LYS A 27 11.76 -5.18 4.10
CA LYS A 27 11.42 -5.39 5.52
C LYS A 27 11.27 -4.07 6.27
N ALA A 28 12.13 -3.09 6.00
CA ALA A 28 12.04 -1.76 6.59
C ALA A 28 10.72 -1.08 6.20
N LEU A 29 10.36 -1.10 4.92
CA LEU A 29 9.07 -0.63 4.43
C LEU A 29 7.90 -1.34 5.15
N ALA A 30 7.93 -2.68 5.26
CA ALA A 30 6.87 -3.42 5.95
C ALA A 30 6.69 -3.01 7.41
N ASN A 31 7.78 -2.64 8.11
CA ASN A 31 7.69 -2.12 9.46
C ASN A 31 7.20 -0.67 9.51
N ASP A 32 7.66 0.15 8.57
CA ASP A 32 7.36 1.57 8.45
C ASP A 32 5.86 1.84 8.16
N VAL A 33 5.17 0.90 7.50
CA VAL A 33 3.73 1.01 7.17
C VAL A 33 2.86 0.05 7.97
N ARG A 34 3.35 -0.48 9.09
CA ARG A 34 2.61 -1.46 9.89
C ARG A 34 1.24 -0.93 10.35
N GLY A 35 1.15 0.37 10.65
CA GLY A 35 -0.11 1.02 11.06
C GLY A 35 -1.16 1.09 9.94
N TRP A 36 -0.84 0.74 8.70
CA TRP A 36 -1.76 0.79 7.57
C TRP A 36 -2.42 -0.56 7.29
N GLU A 37 -2.39 -1.52 8.21
CA GLU A 37 -2.76 -2.92 7.95
C GLU A 37 -4.23 -3.15 7.54
N ASP A 38 -5.12 -2.21 7.88
CA ASP A 38 -6.53 -2.18 7.47
C ASP A 38 -6.70 -1.71 6.01
N VAL A 39 -5.71 -0.99 5.50
CA VAL A 39 -5.70 -0.42 4.14
C VAL A 39 -4.81 -1.22 3.21
N VAL A 40 -3.62 -1.64 3.65
CA VAL A 40 -2.67 -2.41 2.86
C VAL A 40 -1.78 -3.30 3.72
N ARG A 41 -1.56 -4.54 3.26
CA ARG A 41 -0.63 -5.49 3.90
C ARG A 41 0.53 -5.83 3.00
N ILE A 42 1.74 -5.81 3.55
CA ILE A 42 2.96 -6.19 2.82
C ILE A 42 3.27 -7.67 3.06
N ALA A 43 3.50 -8.41 1.96
CA ALA A 43 3.79 -9.83 1.98
C ALA A 43 4.93 -10.18 1.00
N ALA A 44 5.60 -11.30 1.22
CA ALA A 44 6.65 -11.79 0.33
C ALA A 44 6.46 -13.30 0.03
N ILE A 45 6.72 -13.69 -1.21
CA ILE A 45 6.60 -15.07 -1.71
C ILE A 45 7.93 -15.50 -2.33
N ASN A 46 8.49 -16.61 -1.83
CA ASN A 46 9.69 -17.22 -2.39
C ASN A 46 9.32 -18.13 -3.58
N CYS A 47 9.56 -17.66 -4.80
CA CYS A 47 9.33 -18.41 -6.03
C CYS A 47 10.39 -19.47 -6.32
N ALA A 48 11.48 -19.54 -5.55
CA ALA A 48 12.42 -20.67 -5.61
C ALA A 48 11.83 -21.93 -4.96
N ASP A 49 10.84 -21.79 -4.07
CA ASP A 49 10.15 -22.91 -3.48
C ASP A 49 9.11 -23.49 -4.46
N SER A 50 9.21 -24.81 -4.70
CA SER A 50 8.33 -25.57 -5.58
C SER A 50 6.84 -25.37 -5.25
N VAL A 51 6.48 -25.19 -3.98
CA VAL A 51 5.08 -25.01 -3.55
C VAL A 51 4.48 -23.69 -4.07
N ASN A 52 5.34 -22.70 -4.36
CA ASN A 52 4.93 -21.37 -4.83
C ASN A 52 4.99 -21.24 -6.35
N HIS A 53 5.49 -22.26 -7.07
CA HIS A 53 5.75 -22.18 -8.52
C HIS A 53 4.51 -21.74 -9.31
N MET A 54 3.37 -22.41 -9.08
CA MET A 54 2.10 -22.10 -9.73
C MET A 54 1.61 -20.68 -9.38
N THR A 55 1.75 -20.25 -8.12
CA THR A 55 1.39 -18.89 -7.71
C THR A 55 2.23 -17.85 -8.43
N CYS A 56 3.55 -18.05 -8.54
CA CYS A 56 4.44 -17.12 -9.23
C CYS A 56 4.18 -17.08 -10.75
N GLN A 57 3.90 -18.24 -11.35
CA GLN A 57 3.53 -18.35 -12.76
C GLN A 57 2.21 -17.63 -13.04
N ASN A 58 1.16 -17.89 -12.26
CA ASN A 58 -0.15 -17.24 -12.41
C ASN A 58 -0.08 -15.72 -12.22
N ASN A 59 0.88 -15.24 -11.43
CA ASN A 59 1.12 -13.81 -11.24
C ASN A 59 2.00 -13.16 -12.31
N GLY A 60 2.47 -13.93 -13.30
CA GLY A 60 3.28 -13.44 -14.41
C GLY A 60 4.66 -12.98 -13.98
N VAL A 61 5.24 -13.62 -12.95
CA VAL A 61 6.58 -13.27 -12.45
C VAL A 61 7.63 -13.71 -13.46
N GLN A 62 8.35 -12.74 -14.04
CA GLN A 62 9.34 -12.98 -15.11
C GLN A 62 10.79 -12.77 -14.67
N PHE A 63 11.00 -12.04 -13.58
CA PHE A 63 12.32 -11.69 -13.05
C PHE A 63 12.18 -11.40 -11.56
N PHE A 64 13.29 -11.24 -10.86
CA PHE A 64 13.29 -10.91 -9.43
C PHE A 64 14.21 -9.72 -9.11
N PRO A 65 13.88 -8.91 -8.09
CA PRO A 65 12.62 -8.91 -7.36
C PRO A 65 11.47 -8.40 -8.23
N TYR A 66 10.27 -8.94 -8.01
CA TYR A 66 9.05 -8.51 -8.69
C TYR A 66 8.02 -8.08 -7.66
N ILE A 67 7.42 -6.91 -7.83
CA ILE A 67 6.47 -6.37 -6.85
C ILE A 67 5.14 -6.15 -7.54
N LYS A 68 4.06 -6.58 -6.88
CA LYS A 68 2.70 -6.42 -7.38
C LYS A 68 1.78 -5.90 -6.26
N TYR A 69 1.00 -4.88 -6.58
CA TYR A 69 -0.06 -4.37 -5.71
C TYR A 69 -1.40 -4.95 -6.17
N PHE A 70 -2.20 -5.43 -5.24
CA PHE A 70 -3.56 -5.90 -5.51
C PHE A 70 -4.54 -4.99 -4.78
N PRO A 71 -5.41 -4.29 -5.53
CA PRO A 71 -6.54 -3.57 -4.94
C PRO A 71 -7.42 -4.49 -4.10
N ARG A 72 -8.19 -3.93 -3.17
CA ARG A 72 -9.00 -4.73 -2.23
C ARG A 72 -9.98 -5.69 -2.89
N ASN A 73 -10.54 -5.28 -4.02
CA ASN A 73 -11.53 -6.03 -4.77
C ASN A 73 -10.89 -6.98 -5.81
N SER A 74 -9.57 -7.13 -5.77
CA SER A 74 -8.84 -8.05 -6.62
C SER A 74 -9.33 -9.49 -6.43
N SER A 75 -9.86 -10.07 -7.50
CA SER A 75 -10.36 -11.45 -7.53
C SER A 75 -9.37 -12.44 -8.15
N ASP A 76 -8.37 -11.93 -8.88
CA ASP A 76 -7.44 -12.76 -9.64
C ASP A 76 -6.06 -12.11 -9.79
N ALA A 77 -5.12 -12.91 -10.28
CA ALA A 77 -3.74 -12.52 -10.47
C ALA A 77 -3.55 -11.41 -11.52
N PHE A 78 -4.48 -11.20 -12.45
CA PHE A 78 -4.36 -10.20 -13.53
C PHE A 78 -4.72 -8.79 -13.07
N SER A 79 -5.63 -8.68 -12.10
CA SER A 79 -6.03 -7.39 -11.51
C SER A 79 -4.93 -6.68 -10.71
N GLY A 80 -3.81 -7.35 -10.43
CA GLY A 80 -2.68 -6.74 -9.74
C GLY A 80 -1.80 -5.87 -10.64
N SER A 81 -1.40 -4.71 -10.14
CA SER A 81 -0.54 -3.75 -10.83
C SER A 81 0.93 -3.96 -10.46
N LYS A 82 1.80 -4.04 -11.47
CA LYS A 82 3.25 -4.18 -11.28
C LYS A 82 3.84 -2.87 -10.74
N LEU A 83 4.65 -3.00 -9.70
CA LEU A 83 5.36 -1.91 -9.05
C LEU A 83 6.86 -1.97 -9.31
N ARG A 84 7.56 -0.84 -9.16
CA ARG A 84 9.01 -0.76 -9.35
C ARG A 84 9.75 -1.06 -8.04
N PRO A 85 10.80 -1.90 -8.03
CA PRO A 85 11.59 -2.18 -6.84
C PRO A 85 12.66 -1.09 -6.61
N TYR A 86 12.22 0.13 -6.30
CA TYR A 86 13.10 1.26 -6.00
C TYR A 86 14.04 0.93 -4.84
N GLN A 87 15.30 1.36 -4.91
CA GLN A 87 16.29 1.16 -3.84
C GLN A 87 16.26 2.28 -2.78
N SER A 88 15.26 3.15 -2.83
CA SER A 88 15.00 4.20 -1.84
C SER A 88 13.75 3.90 -1.03
N MET A 89 13.83 4.16 0.28
CA MET A 89 12.69 4.04 1.19
C MET A 89 11.60 5.06 0.84
N SER A 90 11.97 6.32 0.58
CA SER A 90 11.00 7.36 0.22
C SER A 90 10.23 6.99 -1.05
N GLU A 91 10.92 6.61 -2.13
CA GLU A 91 10.27 6.23 -3.40
C GLU A 91 9.36 5.01 -3.24
N MET A 92 9.75 4.05 -2.40
CA MET A 92 8.94 2.86 -2.11
C MET A 92 7.67 3.20 -1.32
N ARG A 93 7.75 4.13 -0.36
CA ARG A 93 6.62 4.64 0.44
C ARG A 93 5.70 5.53 -0.41
N ASP A 94 6.26 6.42 -1.21
CA ASP A 94 5.52 7.30 -2.11
C ASP A 94 4.75 6.47 -3.15
N GLN A 95 5.40 5.47 -3.76
CA GLN A 95 4.73 4.58 -4.69
C GLN A 95 3.62 3.77 -4.02
N LEU A 96 3.81 3.30 -2.77
CA LEU A 96 2.77 2.61 -2.02
C LEU A 96 1.57 3.52 -1.79
N THR A 97 1.83 4.70 -1.25
CA THR A 97 0.81 5.68 -0.91
C THR A 97 0.03 6.04 -2.16
N LYS A 98 0.72 6.27 -3.28
CA LYS A 98 0.08 6.56 -4.55
C LYS A 98 -0.90 5.48 -4.98
N VAL A 99 -0.50 4.20 -4.99
CA VAL A 99 -1.41 3.14 -5.44
C VAL A 99 -2.58 2.89 -4.49
N VAL A 100 -2.38 3.14 -3.20
CA VAL A 100 -3.46 3.12 -2.20
C VAL A 100 -4.44 4.28 -2.44
N MET A 101 -3.94 5.49 -2.67
CA MET A 101 -4.79 6.64 -2.98
C MET A 101 -5.54 6.46 -4.31
N ASP A 102 -4.88 5.90 -5.32
CA ASP A 102 -5.51 5.58 -6.61
C ASP A 102 -6.64 4.53 -6.43
N ASP A 103 -6.47 3.56 -5.52
CA ASP A 103 -7.51 2.57 -5.15
C ASP A 103 -8.67 3.23 -4.38
N TYR A 104 -8.35 4.08 -3.40
CA TYR A 104 -9.34 4.85 -2.65
C TYR A 104 -10.21 5.73 -3.55
N ALA A 105 -9.59 6.45 -4.49
CA ALA A 105 -10.28 7.37 -5.40
C ALA A 105 -11.35 6.67 -6.26
N VAL A 106 -11.21 5.36 -6.49
CA VAL A 106 -12.15 4.56 -7.27
C VAL A 106 -13.19 3.88 -6.39
N ASN A 107 -12.77 3.27 -5.28
CA ASN A 107 -13.62 2.32 -4.55
C ASN A 107 -14.26 2.88 -3.27
N ARG A 108 -13.61 3.84 -2.59
CA ARG A 108 -14.11 4.49 -1.35
C ARG A 108 -14.76 3.52 -0.35
N PHE A 109 -14.00 2.51 0.09
CA PHE A 109 -14.51 1.53 1.06
C PHE A 109 -14.89 2.19 2.39
N ASP A 110 -16.06 1.87 2.94
CA ASP A 110 -16.60 2.50 4.16
C ASP A 110 -15.73 2.30 5.41
N ASP A 111 -14.91 1.26 5.43
CA ASP A 111 -13.98 0.93 6.51
C ASP A 111 -12.55 1.40 6.25
N TRP A 112 -12.31 2.16 5.18
CA TRP A 112 -11.05 2.88 4.99
C TRP A 112 -11.07 4.24 5.69
N PRO A 113 -9.90 4.77 6.08
CA PRO A 113 -9.78 6.16 6.47
C PRO A 113 -10.26 7.09 5.35
N ILE A 114 -10.83 8.23 5.73
CA ILE A 114 -11.23 9.28 4.78
C ILE A 114 -9.97 10.04 4.36
N PHE A 115 -9.62 9.93 3.08
CA PHE A 115 -8.46 10.64 2.50
C PHE A 115 -8.85 11.90 1.72
N ASP A 116 -10.12 12.32 1.78
CA ASP A 116 -10.57 13.52 1.11
C ASP A 116 -10.00 14.78 1.80
N TYR A 117 -9.62 15.77 0.99
CA TYR A 117 -9.20 17.08 1.51
C TYR A 117 -10.36 17.75 2.25
N LEU A 118 -10.06 18.38 3.38
CA LEU A 118 -10.99 19.30 4.03
C LEU A 118 -11.31 20.42 3.04
N GLY A 119 -12.61 20.64 2.78
CA GLY A 119 -13.09 21.70 1.91
C GLY A 119 -12.95 23.08 2.56
N ASP A 120 -13.78 24.02 2.12
CA ASP A 120 -13.85 25.36 2.73
C ASP A 120 -14.47 25.27 4.12
N VAL A 121 -13.64 25.05 5.13
CA VAL A 121 -14.03 25.04 6.53
C VAL A 121 -14.03 26.47 7.06
N VAL A 122 -15.19 26.94 7.48
CA VAL A 122 -15.41 28.33 7.94
C VAL A 122 -15.43 28.40 9.46
N THR A 123 -15.80 27.32 10.14
CA THR A 123 -15.90 27.30 11.62
C THR A 123 -15.10 26.15 12.26
N TYR A 124 -14.66 26.35 13.50
CA TYR A 124 -13.99 25.29 14.27
C TYR A 124 -14.89 24.07 14.52
N GLY A 125 -16.22 24.25 14.53
CA GLY A 125 -17.17 23.16 14.76
C GLY A 125 -17.22 22.17 13.59
N GLU A 126 -17.17 22.69 12.35
CA GLU A 126 -17.17 21.91 11.11
C GLU A 126 -16.00 20.92 11.04
N LEU A 127 -14.85 21.25 11.63
CA LEU A 127 -13.69 20.35 11.69
C LEU A 127 -14.01 19.03 12.40
N TRP A 128 -14.91 19.06 13.38
CA TRP A 128 -15.28 17.89 14.19
C TRP A 128 -16.47 17.12 13.63
N GLU A 129 -17.07 17.57 12.52
CA GLU A 129 -18.16 16.83 11.88
C GLU A 129 -17.67 15.45 11.40
N GLY A 130 -18.38 14.39 11.81
CA GLY A 130 -18.01 13.01 11.51
C GLY A 130 -16.96 12.40 12.44
N ALA A 131 -16.31 13.19 13.31
CA ALA A 131 -15.40 12.64 14.31
C ALA A 131 -16.17 11.86 15.40
N PRO A 132 -15.70 10.68 15.83
CA PRO A 132 -16.32 9.95 16.93
C PRO A 132 -16.40 10.79 18.21
N PRO A 133 -17.47 10.67 19.04
CA PRO A 133 -17.60 11.46 20.28
C PRO A 133 -16.46 11.26 21.29
N SER A 134 -15.72 10.16 21.18
CA SER A 134 -14.55 9.84 22.01
C SER A 134 -13.24 10.51 21.56
N THR A 135 -13.25 11.25 20.44
CA THR A 135 -12.05 11.87 19.87
C THR A 135 -11.55 12.99 20.78
N LYS A 136 -10.30 12.90 21.22
CA LYS A 136 -9.68 13.90 22.11
C LYS A 136 -8.74 14.87 21.40
N HIS A 137 -8.22 14.46 20.24
CA HIS A 137 -7.21 15.20 19.50
C HIS A 137 -7.50 15.12 18.01
N MET A 138 -7.13 16.16 17.28
CA MET A 138 -7.20 16.26 15.84
C MET A 138 -5.89 16.83 15.33
N ALA A 139 -5.31 16.20 14.31
CA ALA A 139 -4.17 16.73 13.59
C ALA A 139 -4.67 17.24 12.23
N ILE A 140 -4.28 18.46 11.86
CA ILE A 140 -4.57 19.05 10.55
C ILE A 140 -3.25 19.17 9.80
N ILE A 141 -3.21 18.59 8.61
CA ILE A 141 -2.01 18.57 7.76
C ILE A 141 -2.24 19.55 6.62
N PHE A 142 -1.40 20.58 6.53
CA PHE A 142 -1.43 21.54 5.44
C PHE A 142 -0.47 21.10 4.34
N GLU A 143 -0.99 20.93 3.13
CA GLU A 143 -0.21 20.56 1.96
C GLU A 143 -0.27 21.64 0.88
N ASN A 144 0.84 21.85 0.17
CA ASN A 144 0.94 22.92 -0.84
C ASN A 144 0.50 22.47 -2.25
N HIS A 145 0.32 21.17 -2.47
CA HIS A 145 -0.02 20.60 -3.78
C HIS A 145 -0.98 19.42 -3.63
N GLN A 146 -1.98 19.34 -4.51
CA GLN A 146 -2.93 18.21 -4.55
C GLN A 146 -2.28 16.86 -4.89
N SER A 147 -1.07 16.87 -5.44
CA SER A 147 -0.29 15.64 -5.67
C SER A 147 0.63 15.28 -4.50
N SER A 148 0.60 16.05 -3.40
CA SER A 148 1.31 15.69 -2.19
C SER A 148 0.72 14.42 -1.61
N LEU A 149 1.60 13.57 -1.07
CA LEU A 149 1.23 12.32 -0.41
C LEU A 149 1.48 12.41 1.11
N THR A 150 1.89 13.57 1.62
CA THR A 150 2.33 13.76 3.01
C THR A 150 1.21 13.44 3.98
N GLY A 151 0.01 13.96 3.76
CA GLY A 151 -1.17 13.72 4.58
C GLY A 151 -1.64 12.28 4.51
N ALA A 152 -1.63 11.68 3.32
CA ALA A 152 -1.97 10.28 3.11
C ALA A 152 -0.97 9.29 3.73
N GLN A 153 0.22 9.78 4.14
CA GLN A 153 1.25 8.98 4.78
C GLN A 153 1.21 9.00 6.30
N VAL A 154 0.34 9.79 6.93
CA VAL A 154 0.23 9.89 8.40
C VAL A 154 -0.94 9.05 8.88
#